data_AF-A0A7X7F7R1-F1
#
_entry.id   AF-A0A7X7F7R1-F1
#
_cell.length_a   1.000
_cell.length_b   1.000
_cell.length_c   1.000
_cell.angle_alpha   90.00
_cell.angle_beta   90.00
_cell.angle_gamma   90.00
#
_symmetry.space_group_name_H-M   'P 1'
#
loop_
_entity.id
_entity.type
_entity.pdbx_description
1 polymer ?
#
loop_
_entity_poly.entity_id
_entity_poly.type
_entity_poly.pdbx_seq_one_letter_code
_entity_poly.pdbx_strand_id
1 'polypeptide(L)'
;KIQGPLLFARHCATCHDYVGGTPDDIKAEESSAPNLFRFGSREWILGFLDPKGISSDQYFGNTAFKNGKMAGFVKEELGDIFEEEPGDRDLLVMALSAEAKLSSQREIDRRDAREISEGRILLSDYCTDCHRYGRNGRLGTSPDLTGYASREWTIGIVRDPTLQRFYGRNNDRMPAYAETDDQSMNLMTDRQIEVLVDWLRGDWYEPAE
;
A
#
# COMPACT_ATOMS: atom_id res chain seq x y z
N LYS A 1 -16.27 8.67 13.08
CA LYS A 1 -16.57 7.39 12.40
C LYS A 1 -17.14 7.56 10.98
N ILE A 2 -17.89 8.62 10.67
CA ILE A 2 -18.58 8.75 9.37
C ILE A 2 -17.73 9.46 8.28
N GLN A 3 -16.85 10.39 8.67
CA GLN A 3 -16.16 11.24 7.70
C GLN A 3 -15.19 10.49 6.78
N GLY A 4 -14.42 9.53 7.30
CA GLY A 4 -13.48 8.72 6.50
C GLY A 4 -14.19 7.96 5.37
N PRO A 5 -15.20 7.12 5.67
CA PRO A 5 -16.01 6.44 4.67
C PRO A 5 -16.65 7.39 3.65
N LEU A 6 -17.16 8.55 4.09
CA LEU A 6 -17.74 9.54 3.18
C LEU A 6 -16.70 10.15 2.22
N LEU A 7 -15.49 10.43 2.72
CA LEU A 7 -14.40 10.92 1.87
C LEU A 7 -13.95 9.84 0.89
N PHE A 8 -13.84 8.59 1.33
CA PHE A 8 -13.50 7.48 0.45
C PHE A 8 -14.54 7.29 -0.64
N ALA A 9 -15.83 7.21 -0.28
CA ALA A 9 -16.92 7.05 -1.24
C ALA A 9 -16.96 8.19 -2.27
N ARG A 10 -16.66 9.42 -1.85
CA ARG A 10 -16.70 10.59 -2.74
C ARG A 10 -15.49 10.69 -3.67
N HIS A 11 -14.30 10.34 -3.20
CA HIS A 11 -13.05 10.65 -3.89
C HIS A 11 -12.32 9.40 -4.40
N CYS A 12 -12.38 8.29 -3.68
CA CYS A 12 -11.58 7.09 -3.95
C CYS A 12 -12.39 5.99 -4.65
N ALA A 13 -13.68 5.84 -4.30
CA ALA A 13 -14.58 4.82 -4.85
C ALA A 13 -15.01 5.07 -6.30
N THR A 14 -14.39 6.02 -7.00
CA THR A 14 -14.45 6.05 -8.47
C THR A 14 -13.56 4.97 -9.08
N CYS A 15 -12.47 4.58 -8.41
CA CYS A 15 -11.51 3.60 -8.93
C CYS A 15 -11.19 2.46 -7.97
N HIS A 16 -11.13 2.74 -6.66
CA HIS A 16 -10.71 1.79 -5.65
C HIS A 16 -11.91 1.18 -4.93
N ASP A 17 -11.95 -0.15 -4.88
CA ASP A 17 -12.77 -0.85 -3.90
C ASP A 17 -12.21 -0.70 -2.48
N TYR A 18 -13.10 -0.77 -1.51
CA TYR A 18 -12.81 -1.06 -0.11
C TYR A 18 -13.73 -2.21 0.31
N VAL A 19 -13.38 -3.43 -0.10
CA VAL A 19 -14.25 -4.61 0.03
C VAL A 19 -13.53 -5.74 0.74
N GLY A 20 -14.05 -6.15 1.90
CA GLY A 20 -13.54 -7.26 2.69
C GLY A 20 -14.59 -8.30 3.07
N GLY A 21 -15.81 -8.18 2.54
CA GLY A 21 -16.95 -8.98 2.98
C GLY A 21 -17.55 -8.47 4.30
N THR A 22 -17.44 -7.18 4.57
CA THR A 22 -17.90 -6.53 5.81
C THR A 22 -19.10 -5.62 5.56
N PRO A 23 -19.89 -5.27 6.60
CA PRO A 23 -20.96 -4.27 6.46
C PRO A 23 -20.48 -2.88 6.04
N ASP A 24 -19.19 -2.59 6.22
CA ASP A 24 -18.55 -1.32 5.88
C ASP A 24 -17.94 -1.32 4.46
N ASP A 25 -18.23 -2.35 3.65
CA ASP A 25 -17.71 -2.45 2.29
C ASP A 25 -18.21 -1.29 1.41
N ILE A 26 -17.28 -0.64 0.72
CA ILE A 26 -17.55 0.43 -0.26
C ILE A 26 -17.04 -0.05 -1.61
N LYS A 27 -17.94 -0.28 -2.56
CA LYS A 27 -17.60 -0.70 -3.92
C LYS A 27 -17.39 0.49 -4.83
N ALA A 28 -16.41 0.39 -5.71
CA ALA A 28 -16.29 1.31 -6.81
C ALA A 28 -17.38 1.06 -7.86
N GLU A 29 -17.78 2.12 -8.57
CA GLU A 29 -18.72 1.99 -9.70
C GLU A 29 -18.10 1.15 -10.83
N GLU A 30 -16.83 1.41 -11.15
CA GLU A 30 -16.02 0.63 -12.08
C GLU A 30 -14.60 0.47 -11.50
N SER A 31 -14.39 -0.65 -10.80
CA SER A 31 -13.12 -0.95 -10.14
C SER A 31 -11.97 -1.02 -11.14
N SER A 32 -11.06 -0.06 -11.04
CA SER A 32 -9.98 0.16 -11.99
C SER A 32 -8.62 0.38 -11.30
N ALA A 33 -8.58 0.19 -9.99
CA ALA A 33 -7.41 0.30 -9.14
C ALA A 33 -7.46 -0.75 -8.01
N PRO A 34 -6.34 -1.03 -7.31
CA PRO A 34 -6.29 -2.06 -6.28
C PRO A 34 -7.33 -1.87 -5.18
N ASN A 35 -7.86 -2.96 -4.64
CA ASN A 35 -8.70 -2.92 -3.44
C ASN A 35 -7.88 -2.40 -2.26
N LEU A 36 -8.40 -1.41 -1.54
CA LEU A 36 -7.73 -0.76 -0.41
C LEU A 36 -8.15 -1.31 0.96
N PHE A 37 -9.03 -2.32 0.99
CA PHE A 37 -9.38 -3.00 2.24
C PHE A 37 -8.14 -3.59 2.91
N ARG A 38 -7.85 -3.16 4.14
CA ARG A 38 -6.66 -3.56 4.93
C ARG A 38 -5.32 -3.34 4.21
N PHE A 39 -5.24 -2.30 3.37
CA PHE A 39 -4.00 -1.93 2.69
C PHE A 39 -2.80 -1.84 3.66
N GLY A 40 -1.68 -2.46 3.28
CA GLY A 40 -0.45 -2.52 4.08
C GLY A 40 -0.45 -3.56 5.21
N SER A 41 -1.53 -4.32 5.39
CA SER A 41 -1.55 -5.44 6.33
C SER A 41 -0.80 -6.67 5.81
N ARG A 42 -0.48 -7.62 6.69
CA ARG A 42 0.12 -8.90 6.27
C ARG A 42 -0.78 -9.64 5.28
N GLU A 43 -2.10 -9.62 5.49
CA GLU A 43 -3.08 -10.24 4.57
C GLU A 43 -3.04 -9.61 3.18
N TRP A 44 -3.05 -8.28 3.10
CA TRP A 44 -3.02 -7.57 1.82
C TRP A 44 -1.70 -7.80 1.08
N ILE A 45 -0.57 -7.74 1.80
CA ILE A 45 0.75 -7.94 1.21
C ILE A 45 0.95 -9.40 0.77
N LEU A 46 0.41 -10.36 1.52
CA LEU A 46 0.48 -11.78 1.17
C LEU A 46 -0.12 -12.05 -0.22
N GLY A 47 -1.29 -11.49 -0.51
CA GLY A 47 -1.91 -11.65 -1.82
C GLY A 47 -1.28 -10.77 -2.90
N PHE A 48 -0.73 -9.60 -2.53
CA PHE A 48 0.02 -8.76 -3.46
C PHE A 48 1.31 -9.44 -3.94
N LEU A 49 2.04 -10.11 -3.05
CA LEU A 49 3.25 -10.87 -3.38
C LEU A 49 2.93 -12.30 -3.85
N ASP A 50 1.67 -12.63 -4.14
CA ASP A 50 1.31 -13.93 -4.69
C ASP A 50 1.49 -13.93 -6.23
N PRO A 51 2.28 -14.87 -6.80
CA PRO A 51 2.41 -15.02 -8.26
C PRO A 51 1.06 -15.12 -8.99
N LYS A 52 0.06 -15.76 -8.36
CA LYS A 52 -1.29 -15.91 -8.91
C LYS A 52 -2.19 -14.71 -8.58
N GLY A 53 -1.88 -14.00 -7.50
CA GLY A 53 -2.67 -12.88 -6.97
C GLY A 53 -2.36 -11.53 -7.61
N ILE A 54 -1.08 -11.19 -7.85
CA ILE A 54 -0.64 -9.82 -8.19
C ILE A 54 -1.36 -9.19 -9.39
N SER A 55 -1.74 -9.99 -10.40
CA SER A 55 -2.45 -9.52 -11.60
C SER A 55 -3.96 -9.76 -11.57
N SER A 56 -4.52 -10.13 -10.41
CA SER A 56 -5.96 -10.16 -10.20
C SER A 56 -6.53 -8.76 -9.95
N ASP A 57 -7.84 -8.64 -10.09
CA ASP A 57 -8.58 -7.37 -9.95
C ASP A 57 -8.45 -6.75 -8.54
N GLN A 58 -8.13 -7.57 -7.52
CA GLN A 58 -7.86 -7.09 -6.16
C GLN A 58 -6.57 -6.26 -6.07
N TYR A 59 -5.65 -6.44 -7.03
CA TYR A 59 -4.33 -5.81 -7.05
C TYR A 59 -4.10 -5.07 -8.39
N PHE A 60 -3.16 -5.50 -9.23
CA PHE A 60 -2.82 -4.78 -10.46
C PHE A 60 -3.68 -5.15 -11.67
N GLY A 61 -4.63 -6.08 -11.55
CA GLY A 61 -5.39 -6.67 -12.67
C GLY A 61 -6.11 -5.69 -13.58
N ASN A 62 -6.60 -4.58 -13.03
CA ASN A 62 -7.32 -3.52 -13.75
C ASN A 62 -6.49 -2.23 -13.93
N THR A 63 -5.19 -2.30 -13.66
CA THR A 63 -4.25 -1.17 -13.76
C THR A 63 -3.32 -1.33 -14.97
N ALA A 64 -2.64 -0.24 -15.33
CA ALA A 64 -1.51 -0.27 -16.28
C ALA A 64 -0.36 -1.19 -15.81
N PHE A 65 -0.32 -1.55 -14.52
CA PHE A 65 0.72 -2.38 -13.91
C PHE A 65 0.49 -3.88 -14.03
N LYS A 66 -0.66 -4.35 -14.57
CA LYS A 66 -0.99 -5.78 -14.69
C LYS A 66 0.13 -6.62 -15.28
N ASN A 67 0.80 -6.07 -16.30
CA ASN A 67 1.93 -6.67 -17.03
C ASN A 67 3.22 -5.86 -16.84
N GLY A 68 3.28 -5.03 -15.79
CA GLY A 68 4.45 -4.21 -15.48
C GLY A 68 5.58 -5.02 -14.84
N LYS A 69 6.75 -4.39 -14.69
CA LYS A 69 7.95 -5.02 -14.13
C LYS A 69 7.71 -5.68 -12.77
N MET A 70 6.98 -5.01 -11.87
CA MET A 70 6.68 -5.57 -10.54
C MET A 70 5.82 -6.84 -10.64
N ALA A 71 4.81 -6.87 -11.53
CA ALA A 71 3.97 -8.04 -11.71
C ALA A 71 4.75 -9.21 -12.35
N GLY A 72 5.68 -8.93 -13.27
CA GLY A 72 6.60 -9.93 -13.81
C GLY A 72 7.53 -10.49 -12.74
N PHE A 73 8.19 -9.61 -11.97
CA PHE A 73 9.09 -9.99 -10.88
C PHE A 73 8.41 -10.87 -9.82
N VAL A 74 7.17 -10.53 -9.42
CA VAL A 74 6.41 -11.36 -8.47
C VAL A 74 6.07 -12.73 -9.04
N LYS A 75 5.75 -12.82 -10.33
CA LYS A 75 5.34 -14.08 -10.98
C LYS A 75 6.48 -15.02 -11.27
N GLU A 76 7.62 -14.46 -11.65
CA GLU A 76 8.78 -15.19 -12.15
C GLU A 76 9.79 -15.30 -11.00
N GLU A 77 10.57 -14.24 -10.76
CA GLU A 77 11.70 -14.28 -9.82
C GLU A 77 11.30 -14.59 -8.37
N LEU A 78 10.33 -13.88 -7.79
CA LEU A 78 9.84 -14.20 -6.44
C LEU A 78 9.05 -15.52 -6.42
N GLY A 79 8.42 -15.89 -7.54
CA GLY A 79 7.72 -17.16 -7.66
C GLY A 79 8.70 -18.32 -7.45
N ASP A 80 9.80 -18.31 -8.18
CA ASP A 80 10.86 -19.31 -8.08
C ASP A 80 11.49 -19.31 -6.68
N ILE A 81 11.80 -18.13 -6.12
CA ILE A 81 12.33 -18.01 -4.75
C ILE A 81 11.38 -18.62 -3.72
N PHE A 82 10.07 -18.38 -3.83
CA PHE A 82 9.09 -18.92 -2.89
C PHE A 82 8.82 -20.42 -3.06
N GLU A 83 9.10 -20.99 -4.24
CA GLU A 83 9.07 -22.44 -4.43
C GLU A 83 10.29 -23.12 -3.80
N GLU A 84 11.47 -22.50 -3.88
CA GLU A 84 12.71 -23.00 -3.30
C GLU A 84 12.77 -22.79 -1.78
N GLU A 85 12.42 -21.58 -1.32
CA GLU A 85 12.46 -21.13 0.07
C GLU A 85 11.11 -20.53 0.49
N PRO A 86 10.07 -21.36 0.75
CA PRO A 86 8.73 -20.86 1.07
C PRO A 86 8.65 -19.92 2.27
N GLY A 87 9.60 -20.03 3.21
CA GLY A 87 9.68 -19.16 4.40
C GLY A 87 10.00 -17.70 4.06
N ASP A 88 10.69 -17.44 2.96
CA ASP A 88 11.06 -16.07 2.55
C ASP A 88 9.83 -15.22 2.26
N ARG A 89 8.75 -15.83 1.74
CA ARG A 89 7.48 -15.14 1.52
C ARG A 89 6.93 -14.59 2.82
N ASP A 90 6.87 -15.41 3.87
CA ASP A 90 6.32 -15.01 5.16
C ASP A 90 7.18 -13.90 5.80
N LEU A 91 8.50 -14.02 5.72
CA LEU A 91 9.45 -13.03 6.20
C LEU A 91 9.29 -11.68 5.47
N LEU A 92 9.20 -11.67 4.14
CA LEU A 92 8.95 -10.46 3.34
C LEU A 92 7.61 -9.81 3.67
N VAL A 93 6.54 -10.60 3.78
CA VAL A 93 5.21 -10.12 4.15
C VAL A 93 5.23 -9.45 5.52
N MET A 94 5.86 -10.10 6.51
CA MET A 94 6.00 -9.56 7.86
C MET A 94 6.78 -8.26 7.87
N ALA A 95 7.94 -8.22 7.19
CA ALA A 95 8.80 -7.05 7.17
C ALA A 95 8.15 -5.85 6.46
N LEU A 96 7.56 -6.07 5.28
CA LEU A 96 6.92 -4.99 4.54
C LEU A 96 5.65 -4.50 5.26
N SER A 97 4.89 -5.40 5.88
CA SER A 97 3.73 -5.01 6.70
C SER A 97 4.15 -4.20 7.94
N ALA A 98 5.29 -4.50 8.55
CA ALA A 98 5.77 -3.81 9.73
C ALA A 98 6.15 -2.34 9.45
N GLU A 99 6.50 -2.00 8.20
CA GLU A 99 6.74 -0.62 7.78
C GLU A 99 5.48 0.26 7.94
N ALA A 100 4.30 -0.35 7.80
CA ALA A 100 3.03 0.36 7.92
C ALA A 100 2.71 0.76 9.37
N LYS A 101 3.30 0.09 10.37
CA LYS A 101 3.05 0.33 11.80
C LYS A 101 1.55 0.40 12.15
N LEU A 102 0.76 -0.52 11.59
CA LEU A 102 -0.69 -0.55 11.81
C LEU A 102 -1.01 -0.88 13.27
N SER A 103 -1.92 -0.11 13.90
CA SER A 103 -2.27 -0.34 15.31
C SER A 103 -2.83 -1.74 15.55
N SER A 104 -3.59 -2.27 14.59
CA SER A 104 -4.18 -3.62 14.63
C SER A 104 -3.17 -4.76 14.61
N GLN A 105 -1.96 -4.53 14.09
CA GLN A 105 -0.90 -5.53 13.98
C GLN A 105 0.26 -5.31 14.97
N ARG A 106 0.21 -4.25 15.77
CA ARG A 106 1.29 -3.89 16.70
C ARG A 106 1.71 -5.03 17.62
N GLU A 107 0.77 -5.83 18.12
CA GLU A 107 1.09 -6.91 19.05
C GLU A 107 1.72 -8.12 18.35
N ILE A 108 1.23 -8.49 17.16
CA ILE A 108 1.86 -9.56 16.37
C ILE A 108 3.24 -9.13 15.86
N ASP A 109 3.44 -7.85 15.54
CA ASP A 109 4.75 -7.34 15.12
C ASP A 109 5.76 -7.31 16.27
N ARG A 110 5.32 -7.11 17.51
CA ARG A 110 6.19 -7.24 18.69
C ARG A 110 6.62 -8.69 18.92
N ARG A 111 5.69 -9.62 18.77
CA ARG A 111 5.97 -11.05 18.94
C ARG A 111 6.93 -11.55 17.88
N ASP A 112 6.73 -11.14 16.63
CA ASP A 112 7.46 -11.62 15.45
C ASP A 112 8.64 -10.68 15.09
N ALA A 113 9.18 -9.96 16.09
CA ALA A 113 10.18 -8.91 15.87
C ALA A 113 11.49 -9.44 15.25
N ARG A 114 11.84 -10.70 15.53
CA ARG A 114 13.02 -11.34 14.98
C ARG A 114 12.82 -11.63 13.49
N GLU A 115 11.71 -12.26 13.14
CA GLU A 115 11.30 -12.60 11.79
C GLU A 115 11.16 -11.34 10.93
N ILE A 116 10.60 -10.26 11.48
CA ILE A 116 10.58 -8.95 10.83
C ILE A 116 12.00 -8.45 10.55
N SER A 117 12.94 -8.62 11.48
CA SER A 117 14.33 -8.21 11.26
C SER A 117 15.00 -9.02 10.14
N GLU A 118 14.73 -10.32 10.07
CA GLU A 118 15.23 -11.20 9.00
C GLU A 118 14.61 -10.81 7.65
N GLY A 119 13.29 -10.59 7.59
CA GLY A 119 12.60 -10.15 6.38
C GLY A 119 13.04 -8.77 5.87
N ARG A 120 13.52 -7.86 6.73
CA ARG A 120 14.10 -6.57 6.30
C ARG A 120 15.43 -6.74 5.55
N ILE A 121 16.17 -7.80 5.84
CA ILE A 121 17.37 -8.17 5.09
C ILE A 121 16.92 -8.64 3.71
N LEU A 122 15.93 -9.54 3.63
CA LEU A 122 15.37 -9.99 2.34
C LEU A 122 14.77 -8.86 1.50
N LEU A 123 14.10 -7.87 2.11
CA LEU A 123 13.64 -6.67 1.40
C LEU A 123 14.80 -5.90 0.78
N SER A 124 15.93 -5.82 1.50
CA SER A 124 17.13 -5.17 0.98
C SER A 124 17.73 -5.96 -0.18
N ASP A 125 17.76 -7.28 -0.07
CA ASP A 125 18.41 -8.15 -1.05
C ASP A 125 17.58 -8.33 -2.32
N TYR A 126 16.27 -8.54 -2.20
CA TYR A 126 15.41 -8.88 -3.34
C TYR A 126 14.73 -7.66 -3.98
N CYS A 127 14.47 -6.59 -3.22
CA CYS A 127 13.62 -5.51 -3.72
C CYS A 127 14.40 -4.25 -4.16
N THR A 128 15.65 -4.08 -3.70
CA THR A 128 16.35 -2.78 -3.85
C THR A 128 17.01 -2.53 -5.21
N ASP A 129 17.00 -3.53 -6.09
CA ASP A 129 17.39 -3.33 -7.49
C ASP A 129 16.47 -2.35 -8.22
N CYS A 130 15.18 -2.35 -7.85
CA CYS A 130 14.18 -1.45 -8.40
C CYS A 130 13.68 -0.41 -7.39
N HIS A 131 13.46 -0.82 -6.14
CA HIS A 131 12.90 0.05 -5.10
C HIS A 131 13.99 0.72 -4.25
N ARG A 132 13.67 1.86 -3.65
CA ARG A 132 14.44 2.34 -2.49
C ARG A 132 13.92 1.66 -1.23
N TYR A 133 14.83 1.29 -0.33
CA TYR A 133 14.50 0.89 1.03
C TYR A 133 15.58 1.37 2.01
N GLY A 134 15.21 2.27 2.92
CA GLY A 134 16.14 2.97 3.81
C GLY A 134 17.20 3.76 3.02
N ARG A 135 18.44 3.29 3.10
CA ARG A 135 19.60 3.86 2.39
C ARG A 135 19.99 3.06 1.13
N ASN A 136 19.35 1.93 0.89
CA ASN A 136 19.60 1.05 -0.26
C ASN A 136 18.65 1.40 -1.41
N GLY A 137 19.09 1.11 -2.63
CA GLY A 137 18.34 1.41 -3.85
C GLY A 137 18.29 2.91 -4.21
N ARG A 138 17.46 3.26 -5.20
CA ARG A 138 17.37 4.62 -5.78
C ARG A 138 15.91 5.03 -5.97
N LEU A 139 15.63 6.32 -5.83
CA LEU A 139 14.31 6.87 -6.15
C LEU A 139 14.10 7.01 -7.66
N GLY A 140 12.83 7.09 -8.07
CA GLY A 140 12.43 7.46 -9.43
C GLY A 140 12.22 6.29 -10.41
N THR A 141 12.59 5.07 -10.04
CA THR A 141 12.30 3.87 -10.84
C THR A 141 11.01 3.19 -10.37
N SER A 142 10.91 2.94 -9.07
CA SER A 142 9.76 2.33 -8.40
C SER A 142 9.47 3.04 -7.08
N PRO A 143 8.26 2.88 -6.50
CA PRO A 143 7.91 3.49 -5.22
C PRO A 143 8.90 3.16 -4.10
N ASP A 144 9.21 4.13 -3.25
CA ASP A 144 10.02 3.93 -2.06
C ASP A 144 9.27 3.05 -1.03
N LEU A 145 9.92 1.96 -0.61
CA LEU A 145 9.37 1.03 0.37
C LEU A 145 9.65 1.47 1.82
N THR A 146 10.47 2.51 2.01
CA THR A 146 10.76 3.03 3.35
C THR A 146 9.50 3.60 3.99
N GLY A 147 9.05 2.98 5.08
CA GLY A 147 7.78 3.34 5.71
C GLY A 147 6.57 3.04 4.83
N TYR A 148 6.66 2.06 3.92
CA TYR A 148 5.56 1.65 3.04
C TYR A 148 4.24 1.51 3.82
N ALA A 149 3.17 2.08 3.26
CA ALA A 149 1.82 2.12 3.84
C ALA A 149 1.70 2.74 5.25
N SER A 150 2.77 3.33 5.81
CA SER A 150 2.71 4.13 7.04
C SER A 150 1.81 5.35 6.86
N ARG A 151 1.39 5.99 7.97
CA ARG A 151 0.55 7.20 7.90
C ARG A 151 1.15 8.27 6.99
N GLU A 152 2.45 8.55 7.14
CA GLU A 152 3.18 9.53 6.33
C GLU A 152 3.19 9.12 4.85
N TRP A 153 3.52 7.85 4.58
CA TRP A 153 3.60 7.34 3.21
C TRP A 153 2.25 7.40 2.50
N THR A 154 1.18 6.99 3.18
CA THR A 154 -0.18 6.98 2.63
C THR A 154 -0.73 8.40 2.46
N ILE A 155 -0.44 9.32 3.38
CA ILE A 155 -0.73 10.75 3.13
C ILE A 155 0.01 11.23 1.89
N GLY A 156 1.30 10.95 1.77
CA GLY A 156 2.12 11.40 0.66
C GLY A 156 1.61 10.94 -0.71
N ILE A 157 1.27 9.65 -0.85
CA ILE A 157 0.79 9.11 -2.14
C ILE A 157 -0.60 9.64 -2.50
N VAL A 158 -1.46 9.90 -1.51
CA VAL A 158 -2.77 10.54 -1.73
C VAL A 158 -2.60 12.01 -2.11
N ARG A 159 -1.66 12.72 -1.47
CA ARG A 159 -1.38 14.12 -1.82
C ARG A 159 -0.92 14.25 -3.26
N ASP A 160 0.10 13.49 -3.64
CA ASP A 160 0.64 13.50 -5.00
C ASP A 160 1.38 12.19 -5.33
N PRO A 161 0.76 11.27 -6.10
CA PRO A 161 1.39 10.02 -6.51
C PRO A 161 2.46 10.21 -7.60
N THR A 162 2.59 11.42 -8.17
CA THR A 162 3.56 11.75 -9.22
C THR A 162 4.91 12.21 -8.67
N LEU A 163 5.05 12.34 -7.35
CA LEU A 163 6.35 12.60 -6.72
C LEU A 163 7.32 11.44 -6.97
N GLN A 164 8.61 11.76 -7.03
CA GLN A 164 9.69 10.79 -7.31
C GLN A 164 9.74 9.62 -6.30
N ARG A 165 9.23 9.83 -5.08
CA ARG A 165 9.13 8.80 -4.03
C ARG A 165 8.06 7.74 -4.34
N PHE A 166 7.09 8.04 -5.21
CA PHE A 166 5.99 7.15 -5.56
C PHE A 166 6.13 6.68 -7.01
N TYR A 167 5.12 6.91 -7.85
CA TYR A 167 5.09 6.40 -9.21
C TYR A 167 5.67 7.36 -10.24
N GLY A 168 5.87 8.63 -9.89
CA GLY A 168 6.50 9.58 -10.82
C GLY A 168 5.67 9.72 -12.11
N ARG A 169 6.37 9.71 -13.24
CA ARG A 169 5.76 9.68 -14.58
C ARG A 169 5.07 8.35 -14.92
N ASN A 170 5.26 7.31 -14.11
CA ASN A 170 4.63 6.00 -14.29
C ASN A 170 3.32 5.87 -13.49
N ASN A 171 2.84 6.94 -12.85
CA ASN A 171 1.52 6.94 -12.22
C ASN A 171 0.46 6.62 -13.28
N ASP A 172 -0.35 5.59 -13.03
CA ASP A 172 -1.38 5.13 -13.98
C ASP A 172 -2.41 6.23 -14.22
N ARG A 173 -3.21 6.54 -13.18
CA ARG A 173 -4.28 7.53 -13.28
C ARG A 173 -4.75 8.11 -11.94
N MET A 174 -4.03 7.84 -10.84
CA MET A 174 -4.42 8.37 -9.53
C MET A 174 -4.17 9.89 -9.54
N PRO A 175 -5.18 10.74 -9.27
CA PRO A 175 -4.97 12.18 -9.26
C PRO A 175 -4.18 12.60 -8.02
N ALA A 176 -3.48 13.73 -8.12
CA ALA A 176 -2.94 14.42 -6.95
C ALA A 176 -4.08 15.16 -6.23
N TYR A 177 -4.38 14.79 -4.98
CA TYR A 177 -5.47 15.40 -4.24
C TYR A 177 -5.06 16.70 -3.53
N ALA A 178 -3.77 16.89 -3.28
CA ALA A 178 -3.21 18.10 -2.65
C ALA A 178 -1.77 18.38 -3.10
N GLU A 179 -1.63 18.75 -4.37
CA GLU A 179 -0.35 19.03 -5.04
C GLU A 179 0.32 20.32 -4.54
N THR A 180 -0.47 21.29 -4.06
CA THR A 180 0.04 22.60 -3.64
C THR A 180 -0.16 22.86 -2.15
N ASP A 181 0.58 23.82 -1.60
CA ASP A 181 0.37 24.27 -0.22
C ASP A 181 -0.90 25.13 -0.07
N ASP A 182 -1.38 25.73 -1.16
CA ASP A 182 -2.63 26.48 -1.18
C ASP A 182 -3.82 25.51 -1.18
N GLN A 183 -4.39 25.31 0.01
CA GLN A 183 -5.50 24.39 0.24
C GLN A 183 -6.75 24.71 -0.61
N SER A 184 -6.91 25.94 -1.09
CA SER A 184 -8.04 26.32 -1.95
C SER A 184 -7.92 25.83 -3.39
N MET A 185 -6.71 25.46 -3.81
CA MET A 185 -6.40 24.95 -5.14
C MET A 185 -6.42 23.41 -5.22
N ASN A 186 -6.57 22.74 -4.07
CA ASN A 186 -6.50 21.28 -3.94
C ASN A 186 -7.89 20.63 -4.00
N LEU A 187 -7.97 19.38 -4.48
CA LEU A 187 -9.20 18.59 -4.49
C LEU A 187 -9.65 18.20 -3.07
N MET A 188 -8.68 18.02 -2.17
CA MET A 188 -8.90 17.75 -0.75
C MET A 188 -7.93 18.60 0.06
N THR A 189 -8.40 19.08 1.20
CA THR A 189 -7.52 19.67 2.20
C THR A 189 -6.65 18.60 2.85
N ASP A 190 -5.50 18.99 3.39
CA ASP A 190 -4.60 18.14 4.15
C ASP A 190 -5.35 17.44 5.28
N ARG A 191 -6.23 18.17 5.97
CA ARG A 191 -7.03 17.61 7.05
C ARG A 191 -7.99 16.52 6.60
N GLN A 192 -8.59 16.66 5.41
CA GLN A 192 -9.44 15.61 4.85
C GLN A 192 -8.62 14.37 4.47
N ILE A 193 -7.43 14.57 3.90
CA ILE A 193 -6.51 13.46 3.57
C ILE A 193 -6.10 12.73 4.84
N GLU A 194 -5.73 13.43 5.91
CA GLU A 194 -5.43 12.82 7.20
C GLU A 194 -6.58 11.97 7.74
N VAL A 195 -7.81 12.50 7.74
CA VAL A 195 -8.99 11.78 8.24
C VAL A 195 -9.29 10.53 7.40
N LEU A 196 -9.12 10.63 6.07
CA LEU A 196 -9.25 9.50 5.16
C LEU A 196 -8.19 8.43 5.46
N VAL A 197 -6.93 8.82 5.60
CA VAL A 197 -5.80 7.90 5.84
C VAL A 197 -5.90 7.24 7.22
N ASP A 198 -6.24 7.99 8.26
CA ASP A 198 -6.42 7.45 9.61
C ASP A 198 -7.56 6.43 9.64
N TRP A 199 -8.63 6.64 8.86
CA TRP A 199 -9.70 5.66 8.68
C TRP A 199 -9.24 4.42 7.91
N LEU A 200 -8.59 4.57 6.75
CA LEU A 200 -8.08 3.46 5.93
C LEU A 200 -7.14 2.54 6.73
N ARG A 201 -6.35 3.11 7.64
CA ARG A 201 -5.38 2.39 8.45
C ARG A 201 -5.96 1.76 9.71
N GLY A 202 -7.19 2.07 10.08
CA GLY A 202 -7.75 1.62 11.36
C GLY A 202 -7.26 2.40 12.58
N ASP A 203 -6.60 3.55 12.39
CA ASP A 203 -5.91 4.32 13.44
C ASP A 203 -6.79 5.46 14.02
N TRP A 204 -8.12 5.36 13.98
CA TRP A 204 -8.98 6.44 14.45
C TRP A 204 -9.03 6.54 15.97
N TYR A 205 -9.21 7.77 16.46
CA TYR A 205 -9.46 8.04 17.89
C TYR A 205 -10.78 7.41 18.33
N GLU A 206 -10.73 6.57 19.37
CA GLU A 206 -11.88 6.16 20.16
C GLU A 206 -11.84 6.93 21.49
N PRO A 207 -12.87 7.74 21.82
CA PRO A 207 -13.03 8.20 23.18
C PRO A 207 -13.17 6.97 24.09
N ALA A 208 -12.45 6.94 25.21
CA ALA A 208 -12.70 5.93 26.24
C ALA A 208 -14.18 6.04 26.68
N GLU A 209 -14.88 4.91 26.70
CA GLU A 209 -16.21 4.79 27.32
C GLU A 209 -16.17 5.12 28.82
#